data_AF-A0A8S4FZE0-F1
#
_entry.id   AF-A0A8S4FZE0-F1
#
_cell.length_a   1.000
_cell.length_b   1.000
_cell.length_c   1.000
_cell.angle_alpha   90.00
_cell.angle_beta   90.00
_cell.angle_gamma   90.00
#
_symmetry.space_group_name_H-M   'P 1'
#
loop_
_entity.id
_entity.type
_entity.pdbx_description
1 polymer ?
#
loop_
_entity_poly.entity_id
_entity_poly.type
_entity_poly.pdbx_seq_one_letter_code
_entity_poly.pdbx_strand_id
1 'polypeptide(L)'
;MVLTAAVHLPEESELTVQEVNLSAATLRAGSFHLGKYCEQANNEFMLCRIEENDPRKCINEGKAVTACTLNFFRKVKSACLNEFNQYANCVDKSSGDYALQQ
;
A
#
# COMPACT_ATOMS: atom_id res chain seq x y z
N MET A 1 -11.03 -7.34 -22.82
CA MET A 1 -12.19 -7.75 -21.99
C MET A 1 -13.37 -6.91 -22.45
N VAL A 2 -14.41 -7.53 -23.00
CA VAL A 2 -15.60 -6.80 -23.48
C VAL A 2 -16.57 -6.67 -22.32
N LEU A 3 -16.89 -5.45 -21.91
CA LEU A 3 -17.86 -5.18 -20.84
C LEU A 3 -19.26 -5.45 -21.38
N THR A 4 -19.93 -6.49 -20.88
CA THR A 4 -21.31 -6.84 -21.22
C THR A 4 -22.25 -6.44 -20.09
N ALA A 5 -23.55 -6.36 -20.37
CA ALA A 5 -24.58 -6.03 -19.37
C ALA A 5 -24.66 -7.01 -18.18
N ALA A 6 -24.03 -8.18 -18.28
CA ALA A 6 -23.96 -9.17 -17.19
C ALA A 6 -22.88 -8.83 -16.13
N VAL A 7 -22.03 -7.84 -16.38
CA VAL A 7 -20.90 -7.48 -15.53
C VAL A 7 -21.33 -6.37 -14.57
N HIS A 8 -21.65 -6.73 -13.32
CA HIS A 8 -22.00 -5.75 -12.28
C HIS A 8 -20.74 -5.07 -11.72
N LEU A 9 -20.57 -3.78 -11.97
CA LEU A 9 -19.53 -2.96 -11.36
C LEU A 9 -20.03 -2.35 -10.04
N PRO A 10 -19.19 -2.28 -9.00
CA PRO A 10 -19.54 -1.60 -7.75
C PRO A 10 -19.75 -0.09 -7.98
N GLU A 11 -20.45 0.55 -7.05
CA GLU A 11 -20.73 1.99 -7.10
C GLU A 11 -19.48 2.80 -6.72
N GLU A 12 -19.27 3.99 -7.31
CA GLU A 12 -18.10 4.85 -7.02
C GLU A 12 -17.97 5.22 -5.53
N SER A 13 -19.09 5.35 -4.83
CA SER A 13 -19.12 5.62 -3.38
C SER A 13 -18.46 4.49 -2.58
N GLU A 14 -18.53 3.24 -3.04
CA GLU A 14 -17.90 2.09 -2.40
C GLU A 14 -16.38 2.06 -2.61
N LEU A 15 -15.86 2.73 -3.65
CA LEU A 15 -14.42 2.83 -3.91
C LEU A 15 -13.75 4.02 -3.23
N THR A 16 -14.53 4.98 -2.72
CA THR A 16 -13.98 6.21 -2.17
C THR A 16 -13.35 5.94 -0.80
N VAL A 17 -12.01 5.97 -0.74
CA VAL A 17 -11.21 5.70 0.46
C VAL A 17 -10.08 6.74 0.55
N GLN A 18 -9.59 7.00 1.76
CA GLN A 18 -8.40 7.84 1.93
C GLN A 18 -7.17 7.16 1.31
N GLU A 19 -6.61 7.76 0.26
CA GLU A 19 -5.43 7.24 -0.42
C GLU A 19 -4.13 7.50 0.35
N VAL A 20 -3.14 6.63 0.11
CA VAL A 20 -1.79 6.76 0.67
C VAL A 20 -0.96 7.64 -0.28
N ASN A 21 -1.02 8.95 -0.06
CA ASN A 21 -0.32 9.95 -0.88
C ASN A 21 1.16 10.08 -0.50
N LEU A 22 1.95 9.04 -0.75
CA LEU A 22 3.40 9.01 -0.51
C LEU A 22 4.17 8.65 -1.77
N SER A 23 5.41 9.12 -1.89
CA SER A 23 6.26 8.77 -3.02
C SER A 23 6.70 7.30 -2.99
N ALA A 24 7.05 6.76 -4.15
CA ALA A 24 7.54 5.38 -4.25
C ALA A 24 8.79 5.15 -3.39
N ALA A 25 9.68 6.13 -3.28
CA ALA A 25 10.87 6.06 -2.43
C ALA A 25 10.51 5.92 -0.95
N THR A 26 9.54 6.69 -0.46
CA THR A 26 9.05 6.60 0.92
C THR A 26 8.40 5.25 1.21
N LEU A 27 7.60 4.73 0.28
CA LEU A 27 6.99 3.40 0.43
C LEU A 27 8.03 2.28 0.44
N ARG A 28 9.07 2.36 -0.41
CA ARG A 28 10.19 1.41 -0.39
C ARG A 28 10.99 1.48 0.90
N ALA A 29 11.34 2.69 1.34
CA ALA A 29 12.08 2.91 2.58
C ALA A 29 11.35 2.31 3.80
N GLY A 30 10.02 2.40 3.83
CA GLY A 30 9.20 1.80 4.89
C GLY A 30 8.81 0.34 4.67
N SER A 31 9.11 -0.27 3.52
CA SER A 31 8.50 -1.53 3.10
C SER A 31 8.72 -2.71 4.05
N PHE A 32 9.94 -2.89 4.57
CA PHE A 32 10.26 -3.99 5.48
C PHE A 32 9.47 -3.90 6.80
N HIS A 33 9.37 -2.69 7.36
CA HIS A 33 8.65 -2.45 8.60
C HIS A 33 7.12 -2.47 8.38
N LEU A 34 6.65 -1.90 7.28
CA LEU A 34 5.24 -1.93 6.88
C LEU A 34 4.77 -3.37 6.66
N GLY A 35 5.57 -4.19 5.98
CA GLY A 35 5.26 -5.59 5.72
C GLY A 35 5.04 -6.38 7.01
N LYS A 36 5.87 -6.15 8.04
CA LYS A 36 5.67 -6.81 9.34
C LYS A 36 4.50 -6.24 10.12
N TYR A 37 4.30 -4.93 10.08
CA TYR A 37 3.22 -4.26 10.84
C TYR A 37 1.83 -4.56 10.27
N CYS A 38 1.68 -4.59 8.94
CA CYS A 38 0.42 -4.86 8.25
C CYS A 38 0.34 -6.30 7.69
N GLU A 39 1.13 -7.23 8.23
CA GLU A 39 1.25 -8.61 7.73
C GLU A 39 -0.12 -9.29 7.60
N GLN A 40 -0.94 -9.22 8.65
CA GLN A 40 -2.26 -9.86 8.67
C GLN A 40 -3.19 -9.33 7.57
N ALA A 41 -3.38 -8.01 7.51
CA ALA A 41 -4.27 -7.38 6.52
C ALA A 41 -3.80 -7.63 5.07
N ASN A 42 -2.49 -7.60 4.84
CA ASN A 42 -1.90 -7.89 3.53
C ASN A 42 -2.13 -9.35 3.13
N ASN A 43 -1.92 -10.30 4.06
CA ASN A 43 -2.12 -11.72 3.79
C ASN A 43 -3.58 -12.05 3.51
N GLU A 44 -4.52 -11.46 4.26
CA GLU A 44 -5.96 -11.61 4.02
C GLU A 44 -6.37 -11.10 2.64
N PHE A 45 -5.89 -9.91 2.23
CA PHE A 45 -6.15 -9.38 0.89
C PHE A 45 -5.56 -10.26 -0.22
N MET A 46 -4.33 -10.75 -0.04
CA MET A 46 -3.69 -11.64 -1.02
C MET A 46 -4.40 -12.98 -1.12
N LEU A 47 -4.86 -13.54 0.01
CA LEU A 47 -5.64 -14.78 0.03
C LEU A 47 -6.97 -14.60 -0.71
N CYS A 48 -7.74 -13.56 -0.37
CA CYS A 48 -9.00 -13.24 -1.05
C CYS A 48 -8.81 -13.14 -2.57
N ARG A 49 -7.75 -12.44 -3.01
CA ARG A 49 -7.45 -12.27 -4.43
C ARG A 49 -7.14 -13.59 -5.14
N ILE A 50 -6.45 -14.51 -4.47
CA ILE A 50 -6.09 -15.82 -5.02
C ILE A 50 -7.32 -16.74 -5.12
N GLU A 51 -8.18 -16.73 -4.09
CA GLU A 51 -9.36 -17.60 -4.02
C GLU A 51 -10.47 -17.13 -4.97
N GLU A 52 -10.84 -15.85 -4.89
CA GLU A 52 -12.01 -15.32 -5.60
C GLU A 52 -11.75 -15.04 -7.09
N ASN A 53 -10.48 -14.78 -7.47
CA ASN A 53 -10.06 -14.37 -8.82
C ASN A 53 -10.82 -13.15 -9.40
N ASP A 54 -11.66 -12.48 -8.61
CA ASP A 54 -12.39 -11.27 -8.95
C ASP A 54 -12.02 -10.15 -7.95
N PRO A 55 -11.39 -9.04 -8.40
CA PRO A 55 -10.97 -7.96 -7.51
C PRO A 55 -12.14 -7.24 -6.83
N ARG A 56 -13.37 -7.33 -7.34
CA ARG A 56 -14.54 -6.62 -6.79
C ARG A 56 -14.95 -7.15 -5.42
N LYS A 57 -14.74 -8.44 -5.18
CA LYS A 57 -15.10 -9.09 -3.92
C LYS A 57 -14.12 -8.74 -2.80
N CYS A 58 -12.88 -8.40 -3.14
CA CYS A 58 -11.80 -8.12 -2.20
C CYS A 58 -11.61 -6.62 -1.87
N ILE A 59 -12.62 -5.79 -2.16
CA ILE A 59 -12.53 -4.33 -1.95
C ILE A 59 -12.43 -3.99 -0.46
N ASN A 60 -13.12 -4.72 0.40
CA ASN A 60 -13.15 -4.46 1.84
C ASN A 60 -11.79 -4.75 2.50
N GLU A 61 -11.13 -5.81 2.07
CA GLU A 61 -9.79 -6.21 2.48
C GLU A 61 -8.77 -5.18 1.98
N GLY A 62 -8.94 -4.67 0.76
CA GLY A 62 -8.14 -3.55 0.23
C GLY A 62 -8.28 -2.27 1.07
N LYS A 63 -9.48 -1.97 1.56
CA LYS A 63 -9.71 -0.86 2.51
C LYS A 63 -8.97 -1.09 3.83
N ALA A 64 -8.93 -2.31 4.32
CA ALA A 64 -8.19 -2.65 5.54
C ALA A 64 -6.66 -2.46 5.36
N VAL A 65 -6.11 -2.88 4.22
CA VAL A 65 -4.69 -2.69 3.88
C VAL A 65 -4.30 -1.21 3.82
N THR A 66 -5.11 -0.39 3.13
CA THR A 66 -4.87 1.05 3.01
C THR A 66 -4.98 1.77 4.35
N ALA A 67 -5.99 1.42 5.17
CA ALA A 67 -6.12 1.95 6.53
C ALA A 67 -4.94 1.56 7.44
N CYS A 68 -4.46 0.31 7.38
CA CYS A 68 -3.30 -0.13 8.13
C CYS A 68 -2.04 0.65 7.75
N THR A 69 -1.83 0.85 6.45
CA THR A 69 -0.69 1.60 5.91
C THR A 69 -0.70 3.06 6.37
N LEU A 70 -1.85 3.73 6.35
CA LEU A 70 -1.98 5.10 6.88
C LEU A 70 -1.63 5.18 8.36
N ASN A 71 -2.10 4.22 9.16
CA ASN A 71 -1.80 4.17 10.59
C ASN A 71 -0.31 3.92 10.88
N PHE A 72 0.33 3.07 10.07
CA PHE A 72 1.78 2.86 10.13
C PHE A 72 2.55 4.16 9.89
N PHE A 73 2.27 4.88 8.78
CA PHE A 73 2.99 6.12 8.48
C PHE A 73 2.68 7.26 9.46
N ARG A 74 1.49 7.30 10.07
CA ARG A 74 1.19 8.20 11.20
C ARG A 74 2.11 7.94 12.39
N LYS A 75 2.35 6.66 12.72
CA LYS A 75 3.28 6.27 13.80
C LYS A 75 4.73 6.62 13.45
N VAL A 76 5.19 6.31 12.24
CA VAL A 76 6.54 6.67 11.77
C VAL A 76 6.76 8.18 11.86
N LYS A 77 5.79 8.98 11.42
CA LYS A 77 5.84 10.44 11.52
C LYS A 77 5.95 10.93 12.97
N SER A 78 5.30 10.26 13.93
CA SER A 78 5.41 10.64 15.35
C SER A 78 6.72 10.18 16.02
N ALA A 79 7.33 9.10 15.55
CA ALA A 79 8.45 8.46 16.24
C ALA A 79 9.83 8.82 15.67
N CYS A 80 9.99 8.87 14.34
CA CYS A 80 11.31 8.93 13.68
C CYS A 80 11.29 9.68 12.34
N LEU A 81 10.55 10.80 12.29
CA LEU A 81 10.33 11.54 11.04
C LEU A 81 11.63 12.02 10.37
N ASN A 82 12.59 12.52 11.14
CA ASN A 82 13.79 13.15 10.60
C ASN A 82 14.71 12.13 9.94
N GLU A 83 14.98 11.03 10.66
CA GLU A 83 15.81 9.92 10.22
C GLU A 83 15.16 9.21 9.03
N PHE A 84 13.84 9.01 9.08
CA PHE A 84 13.10 8.38 8.00
C PHE A 84 13.11 9.23 6.72
N ASN A 85 12.97 10.56 6.84
CA ASN A 85 13.08 11.45 5.69
C ASN A 85 14.48 11.46 5.08
N GLN A 86 15.53 11.42 5.92
CA GLN A 86 16.90 11.31 5.42
C GLN A 86 17.09 10.03 4.62
N TYR A 87 16.60 8.90 5.14
CA TYR A 87 16.68 7.62 4.45
C TYR A 87 15.84 7.60 3.16
N ALA A 88 14.61 8.08 3.20
CA ALA A 88 13.75 8.16 2.02
C ALA A 88 14.35 9.04 0.92
N ASN A 89 14.94 10.18 1.27
CA ASN A 89 15.64 11.04 0.31
C ASN A 89 16.86 10.36 -0.31
N CYS A 90 17.54 9.51 0.47
CA CYS A 90 18.66 8.72 0.00
C CYS A 90 18.21 7.68 -1.04
N VAL A 91 17.11 6.99 -0.76
CA VAL A 91 16.47 6.02 -1.68
C VAL A 91 15.93 6.72 -2.92
N ASP A 92 15.37 7.92 -2.80
CA ASP A 92 14.84 8.69 -3.94
C ASP A 92 15.95 9.12 -4.92
N LYS A 93 17.14 9.44 -4.40
CA LYS A 93 18.31 9.84 -5.19
C LYS A 93 19.15 8.67 -5.71
N SER A 94 18.87 7.45 -5.26
CA SER A 94 19.63 6.26 -5.67
C SER A 94 19.23 5.76 -7.06
N SER A 95 20.10 4.97 -7.69
CA SER A 95 19.83 4.29 -8.96
C SER A 95 18.72 3.23 -8.82
N GLY A 96 18.28 2.62 -9.93
CA GLY A 96 17.13 1.70 -9.93
C GLY A 96 17.27 0.44 -9.06
N ASP A 97 18.48 0.14 -8.59
CA ASP A 97 18.83 -0.91 -7.64
C ASP A 97 18.69 -0.49 -6.16
N TYR A 98 18.39 0.77 -5.89
CA TYR A 98 18.27 1.36 -4.55
C TYR A 98 19.50 1.18 -3.65
N ALA A 99 20.62 0.81 -4.26
CA ALA A 99 21.91 0.72 -3.61
C ALA A 99 22.61 2.07 -3.77
N LEU A 100 23.25 2.54 -2.70
CA LEU A 100 24.10 3.71 -2.78
C LEU A 100 25.43 3.26 -3.40
N GLN A 101 25.62 3.50 -4.70
CA GLN A 101 26.95 3.44 -5.29
C GLN A 101 27.77 4.57 -4.67
N GLN A 102 28.72 4.20 -3.81
CA GLN A 102 29.76 5.09 -3.31
C GLN A 102 30.75 5.43 -4.42
#